data_AF-A0A2T6FF69-F1
#
_entry.id   AF-A0A2T6FF69-F1
#
_cell.length_a   1.000
_cell.length_b   1.000
_cell.length_c   1.000
_cell.angle_alpha   90.00
_cell.angle_beta   90.00
_cell.angle_gamma   90.00
#
_symmetry.space_group_name_H-M   'P 1'
#
loop_
_entity.id
_entity.type
_entity.pdbx_description
1 polymer ?
#
loop_
_entity_poly.entity_id
_entity_poly.type
_entity_poly.pdbx_seq_one_letter_code
_entity_poly.pdbx_strand_id
1 'polypeptide(L)' 'MDISEVGGYEVRYKLRDQSSFTYVKIPSGFTDSYYFDYLEGDYEFQIAAFDVNGIYSSFVPISPIN' A
#
# COMPACT_ATOMS: atom_id res chain seq x y z
N MET A 1 -3.35 18.59 0.63
CA MET A 1 -2.28 17.98 -0.17
C MET A 1 -2.65 18.18 -1.61
N ASP A 2 -1.74 18.80 -2.35
CA ASP A 2 -1.84 18.85 -3.80
C ASP A 2 -1.39 17.48 -4.35
N ILE A 3 -2.08 16.95 -5.37
CA ILE A 3 -1.73 15.65 -5.95
C ILE A 3 -0.33 15.67 -6.56
N SER A 4 0.16 16.85 -6.95
CA SER A 4 1.53 17.05 -7.44
C SER A 4 2.61 16.86 -6.37
N GLU A 5 2.24 16.85 -5.08
CA GLU A 5 3.15 16.58 -3.97
C GLU A 5 3.26 15.07 -3.66
N VAL A 6 2.34 14.26 -4.19
CA VAL A 6 2.30 12.81 -3.96
C VAL A 6 3.24 12.10 -4.92
N GLY A 7 4.31 11.51 -4.40
CA GLY A 7 5.27 10.70 -5.16
C GLY A 7 4.73 9.30 -5.48
N GLY A 8 3.82 8.79 -4.65
CA GLY A 8 3.13 7.53 -4.90
C GLY A 8 2.65 6.84 -3.63
N TYR A 9 2.45 5.54 -3.74
CA TYR A 9 1.94 4.68 -2.67
C TYR A 9 2.83 3.46 -2.48
N GLU A 10 2.87 2.93 -1.28
CA GLU A 10 3.42 1.62 -0.99
C GLU A 10 2.39 0.78 -0.27
N VAL A 11 2.11 -0.39 -0.85
CA VAL A 11 1.28 -1.40 -0.22
C VAL A 11 2.22 -2.42 0.41
N ARG A 12 1.94 -2.79 1.65
CA ARG A 12 2.56 -3.96 2.27
C ARG A 12 1.49 -4.96 2.67
N TYR A 13 1.79 -6.24 2.48
CA TYR A 13 0.84 -7.31 2.76
C TYR A 13 1.55 -8.54 3.31
N LYS A 14 0.82 -9.32 4.11
CA LYS A 14 1.29 -10.60 4.65
C LYS A 14 0.12 -11.52 4.92
N LEU A 15 0.36 -12.82 4.90
CA LEU A 15 -0.57 -13.77 5.52
C LEU A 15 -0.69 -13.44 7.01
N ARG A 16 -1.90 -13.58 7.56
CA ARG A 16 -2.21 -13.17 8.95
C ARG A 16 -1.29 -13.85 9.98
N ASP A 17 -0.88 -15.09 9.71
CA ASP A 17 -0.01 -15.89 10.58
C ASP A 17 1.49 -15.65 10.38
N GLN A 18 1.89 -14.88 9.36
CA GLN A 18 3.28 -14.53 9.10
C GLN A 18 3.68 -13.26 9.83
N SER A 19 4.97 -13.14 10.15
CA SER A 19 5.55 -11.95 10.78
C SER A 19 6.08 -10.93 9.78
N SER A 20 6.49 -11.39 8.59
CA SER A 20 7.13 -10.57 7.57
C SER A 20 6.15 -10.07 6.52
N PHE A 21 6.31 -8.81 6.12
CA PHE A 21 5.56 -8.19 5.03
C PHE A 21 6.30 -8.32 3.69
N THR A 22 5.53 -8.50 2.62
CA THR A 22 5.94 -8.19 1.25
C THR A 22 5.55 -6.76 0.91
N TYR A 23 6.37 -6.07 0.12
CA TYR A 23 6.21 -4.65 -0.21
C TYR A 23 6.05 -4.46 -1.72
N VAL A 24 5.11 -3.61 -2.10
CA VAL A 24 4.82 -3.22 -3.49
C VAL A 24 4.86 -1.70 -3.56
N LYS A 25 5.81 -1.17 -4.32
CA LYS A 25 5.93 0.27 -4.55
C LYS A 25 5.20 0.67 -5.83
N ILE A 26 4.36 1.69 -5.74
CA ILE A 26 3.53 2.23 -6.81
C ILE A 26 3.96 3.69 -7.02
N PRO A 27 4.93 3.98 -7.92
CA PRO A 27 5.57 5.29 -8.06
C PRO A 27 4.75 6.26 -8.92
N SER A 28 3.49 6.46 -8.56
CA SER A 28 2.59 7.41 -9.22
C SER A 28 1.52 7.86 -8.23
N GLY A 29 1.49 9.16 -7.93
CA GLY A 29 0.43 9.77 -7.11
C GLY A 29 -0.96 9.73 -7.77
N PHE A 30 -1.02 9.49 -9.09
CA PHE A 30 -2.27 9.43 -9.85
C PHE A 30 -2.88 8.01 -9.92
N THR A 31 -2.20 7.00 -9.38
CA THR A 31 -2.71 5.63 -9.40
C THR A 31 -3.86 5.48 -8.42
N ASP A 32 -5.01 5.01 -8.91
CA ASP A 32 -6.23 4.79 -8.12
C ASP A 32 -6.48 3.31 -7.80
N SER A 33 -5.77 2.40 -8.47
CA SER A 33 -5.98 0.96 -8.37
C SER A 33 -4.70 0.16 -8.57
N TYR A 34 -4.60 -0.95 -7.86
CA TYR A 34 -3.54 -1.95 -8.00
C TYR A 34 -4.16 -3.34 -7.84
N TYR A 35 -3.85 -4.24 -8.77
CA TYR A 35 -4.38 -5.60 -8.78
C TYR A 35 -3.27 -6.58 -8.43
N PHE A 36 -3.56 -7.48 -7.50
CA PHE A 36 -2.73 -8.64 -7.23
C PHE A 36 -3.15 -9.77 -8.18
N ASP A 37 -2.19 -10.49 -8.75
CA ASP A 37 -2.47 -11.59 -9.68
C ASP A 37 -3.19 -12.76 -8.98
N TYR A 38 -2.47 -13.49 -8.13
CA TYR A 38 -2.99 -14.61 -7.35
C TYR A 38 -2.49 -14.53 -5.91
N LEU A 39 -3.43 -14.54 -4.96
CA LEU A 39 -3.18 -14.63 -3.53
C LEU A 39 -4.09 -15.72 -2.96
N GLU A 40 -3.54 -16.56 -2.08
CA GLU A 40 -4.27 -17.65 -1.44
C GLU A 40 -4.10 -17.57 0.08
N GLY A 41 -5.22 -17.56 0.80
CA GLY A 41 -5.25 -17.50 2.26
C GLY A 41 -5.78 -16.18 2.81
N ASP A 42 -5.61 -15.98 4.11
CA ASP A 42 -6.09 -14.82 4.85
C ASP A 42 -4.98 -13.78 4.99
N TYR A 43 -5.15 -12.64 4.32
CA TYR A 43 -4.14 -11.58 4.23
C TYR A 43 -4.52 -10.33 5.01
N GLU A 44 -3.49 -9.69 5.56
CA GLU A 44 -3.55 -8.33 6.07
C GLU A 44 -2.86 -7.41 5.07
N PHE A 45 -3.57 -6.36 4.63
CA PHE A 45 -3.04 -5.34 3.74
C PHE A 45 -2.92 -4.02 4.49
N GLN A 46 -1.85 -3.29 4.21
CA GLN A 46 -1.63 -1.94 4.72
C GLN A 46 -1.08 -1.05 3.61
N ILE A 47 -1.40 0.24 3.66
CA ILE A 47 -0.96 1.21 2.67
C ILE A 47 -0.37 2.45 3.34
N ALA A 48 0.68 3.00 2.73
CA ALA A 48 1.22 4.31 3.03
C ALA A 48 1.34 5.12 1.72
N ALA A 49 1.15 6.43 1.81
CA ALA A 49 1.53 7.34 0.73
C ALA A 49 2.95 7.85 0.99
N PHE A 50 3.68 8.23 -0.06
CA PHE A 50 4.95 8.95 0.06
C PHE A 50 4.96 10.18 -0.85
N ASP A 51 5.64 11.24 -0.42
CA ASP A 51 5.78 12.48 -1.19
C ASP A 51 6.87 12.38 -2.27
N VAL A 52 7.04 13.42 -3.08
CA VAL A 52 8.09 13.48 -4.12
C VAL A 52 9.53 13.39 -3.58
N ASN A 53 9.72 13.58 -2.27
CA ASN A 53 11.01 13.44 -1.58
C ASN A 53 11.18 12.04 -0.96
N GLY A 54 10.19 11.17 -1.07
CA GLY A 54 10.19 9.83 -0.49
C GLY A 54 9.90 9.79 1.01
N ILE A 55 9.28 10.83 1.58
CA ILE A 55 8.83 10.83 2.98
C ILE A 55 7.48 10.12 3.05
N TYR A 56 7.41 9.07 3.86
CA TYR A 56 6.23 8.21 4.00
C TYR A 56 5.29 8.72 5.10
N SER A 57 3.98 8.53 4.86
CA SER A 57 2.99 8.48 5.93
C SER A 57 3.16 7.21 6.78
N SER A 58 2.42 7.10 7.88
CA SER A 58 2.25 5.81 8.55
C SER A 58 1.51 4.82 7.64
N PHE A 59 1.84 3.54 7.77
CA PHE A 59 1.05 2.45 7.17
C PHE A 59 -0.25 2.29 7.95
N VAL A 60 -1.37 2.31 7.23
CA VAL A 60 -2.71 2.08 7.80
C VAL A 60 -3.32 0.79 7.24
N PRO A 61 -4.07 0.02 8.05
CA PRO A 61 -4.73 -1.19 7.59
C PRO A 61 -5.84 -0.89 6.59
N ILE A 62 -5.94 -1.72 5.56
CA ILE A 62 -7.07 -1.73 4.64
C ILE A 62 -8.04 -2.81 5.13
N SER A 63 -9.25 -2.40 5.50
CA SER A 63 -10.33 -3.30 5.85
C SER A 63 -11.44 -3.18 4.79
N PRO A 64 -12.03 -4.30 4.33
CA PRO A 64 -13.23 -4.24 3.51
C PRO A 64 -14.30 -3.43 4.24
N ILE A 65 -14.97 -2.55 3.50
CA ILE A 65 -16.18 -1.89 4.00
C ILE A 65 -17.29 -2.93 3.84
N ASN A 66 -17.89 -3.35 4.96
CA ASN A 66 -19.07 -4.23 4.96
C ASN A 66 -20.30 -3.51 4.41
#